data_AF-A0A3N6EMN0-F1
#
_entry.id   AF-A0A3N6EMN0-F1
#
_cell.length_a   1.000
_cell.length_b   1.000
_cell.length_c   1.000
_cell.angle_alpha   90.00
_cell.angle_beta   90.00
_cell.angle_gamma   90.00
#
_symmetry.space_group_name_H-M   'P 1'
#
loop_
_entity.id
_entity.type
_entity.pdbx_description
1 polymer ?
#
loop_
_entity_poly.entity_id
_entity_poly.type
_entity_poly.pdbx_seq_one_letter_code
_entity_poly.pdbx_strand_id
1 'polypeptide(L)'
;MISIRPGAVQYEKIGKPVPVEYRDQAEFRRRCAAVPAHPWPGQINLRGLRPLVRAEIQWGLFVHARRARPSRWDLGWIRSLVTTCRSLEVNSLVDFEFGTGRSAGAIAKDIPHELRMVYFTPQEAKDAGFLETEHFGVLFPHRMSHVDLTGIPQRWLRDLTWDYLADLLRSPRCPRSAGPVDGLRRAAIELGAFLEVEVPGGGHDPAVLREEHAQRFVADQRHREREGLSSLAVKRPDGTASIVTTVTRSVVFNAVRKLMRDALDSGAAERRCLKREFIIVFPAAGATGRTARRPFPDGRPGPGGRGESGRARRHM
;
A
#
# COMPACT_ATOMS: atom_id res chain seq x y z
N MET A 1 16.89 47.87 -2.82
CA MET A 1 18.14 47.57 -3.53
C MET A 1 19.07 46.92 -2.50
N ILE A 2 19.31 45.61 -2.62
CA ILE A 2 20.17 44.86 -1.70
C ILE A 2 21.57 44.91 -2.30
N SER A 3 22.53 45.50 -1.59
CA SER A 3 23.94 45.49 -1.99
C SER A 3 24.67 44.47 -1.12
N ILE A 4 25.07 43.34 -1.71
CA ILE A 4 25.96 42.39 -1.04
C ILE A 4 27.37 42.89 -1.31
N ARG A 5 28.11 43.30 -0.27
CA ARG A 5 29.49 43.75 -0.44
C ARG A 5 30.32 42.63 -1.10
N PRO A 6 31.16 42.93 -2.11
CA PRO A 6 32.08 41.95 -2.66
C PRO A 6 33.04 41.51 -1.54
N GLY A 7 32.98 40.23 -1.17
CA GLY A 7 33.76 39.67 -0.04
C GLY A 7 33.08 38.55 0.75
N ALA A 8 31.80 38.22 0.48
CA ALA A 8 31.03 37.22 1.24
C ALA A 8 31.73 35.86 1.46
N VAL A 9 32.52 35.41 0.47
CA VAL A 9 33.26 34.14 0.52
C VAL A 9 34.30 34.10 1.66
N GLN A 10 34.85 35.25 2.04
CA GLN A 10 35.88 35.35 3.08
C GLN A 10 35.27 35.33 4.50
N TYR A 11 34.08 35.91 4.67
CA TYR A 11 33.35 35.89 5.94
C TYR A 11 32.83 34.49 6.28
N GLU A 12 32.31 33.76 5.29
CA GLU A 12 31.86 32.37 5.46
C GLU A 12 33.00 31.42 5.88
N LYS A 13 34.21 31.58 5.31
CA LYS A 13 35.39 30.79 5.67
C LYS A 13 35.90 31.03 7.10
N ILE A 14 35.63 32.21 7.66
CA ILE A 14 36.08 32.61 9.00
C ILE A 14 34.96 32.41 10.04
N GLY A 15 33.82 31.83 9.64
CA GLY A 15 32.66 31.63 10.52
C GLY A 15 32.01 32.95 10.99
N LYS A 16 32.31 34.07 10.34
CA LYS A 16 31.73 35.38 10.67
C LYS A 16 30.46 35.61 9.84
N PRO A 17 29.40 36.18 10.45
CA PRO A 17 28.20 36.50 9.69
C PRO A 17 28.51 37.51 8.59
N VAL A 18 28.12 37.20 7.35
CA VAL A 18 28.24 38.13 6.23
C VAL A 18 27.37 39.35 6.53
N PRO A 19 27.92 40.58 6.53
CA PRO A 19 27.12 41.78 6.76
C PRO A 19 26.15 41.99 5.59
N VAL A 20 24.84 41.93 5.89
CA VAL A 20 23.77 42.19 4.92
C VAL A 20 23.12 43.52 5.27
N GLU A 21 23.19 44.48 4.35
CA GLU A 21 22.52 45.78 4.49
C GLU A 21 21.09 45.67 3.91
N TYR A 22 20.08 46.01 4.73
CA TYR A 22 18.67 46.03 4.34
C TYR A 22 18.02 47.37 4.72
N ARG A 23 17.13 47.88 3.86
CA ARG A 23 16.35 49.12 4.13
C ARG A 23 15.14 48.87 5.03
N ASP A 24 14.52 47.70 4.90
CA ASP A 24 13.42 47.23 5.76
C ASP A 24 13.71 45.78 6.14
N GLN A 25 13.89 45.54 7.45
CA GLN A 25 14.22 44.22 7.99
C GLN A 25 13.06 43.23 7.86
N ALA A 26 11.82 43.70 8.02
CA ALA A 26 10.64 42.86 7.96
C ALA A 26 10.35 42.43 6.52
N GLU A 27 10.46 43.36 5.56
CA GLU A 27 10.37 43.04 4.14
C GLU A 27 11.49 42.09 3.70
N PHE A 28 12.73 42.32 4.15
CA PHE A 28 13.86 41.44 3.87
C PHE A 28 13.63 40.03 4.41
N ARG A 29 13.18 39.88 5.66
CA ARG A 29 12.89 38.57 6.26
C ARG A 29 11.75 37.85 5.54
N ARG A 30 10.67 38.55 5.18
CA ARG A 30 9.56 38.00 4.37
C ARG A 30 10.07 37.52 3.01
N ARG A 31 10.89 38.32 2.33
CA ARG A 31 11.48 37.95 1.04
C ARG A 31 12.44 36.78 1.16
N CYS A 32 13.27 36.72 2.20
CA CYS A 32 14.15 35.57 2.47
C CYS A 32 13.37 34.28 2.79
N ALA A 33 12.19 34.38 3.39
CA ALA A 33 11.30 33.24 3.59
C ALA A 33 10.66 32.77 2.27
N ALA A 34 10.34 33.69 1.37
CA ALA A 34 9.65 33.42 0.10
C ALA A 34 10.57 32.99 -1.06
N VAL A 35 11.82 33.47 -1.10
CA VAL A 35 12.74 33.18 -2.22
C VAL A 35 13.24 31.72 -2.15
N PRO A 36 13.19 30.95 -3.26
CA PRO A 36 13.77 29.62 -3.32
C PRO A 36 15.26 29.66 -2.95
N ALA A 37 15.68 28.79 -2.04
CA ALA A 37 17.07 28.73 -1.62
C ALA A 37 17.98 28.40 -2.80
N HIS A 38 19.06 29.16 -2.99
CA HIS A 38 20.05 28.83 -4.00
C HIS A 38 20.65 27.44 -3.69
N PRO A 39 20.75 26.52 -4.68
CA PRO A 39 21.23 25.17 -4.45
C PRO A 39 22.73 25.16 -4.14
N TRP A 40 23.11 25.00 -2.87
CA TRP A 40 24.50 24.81 -2.45
C TRP A 40 24.88 23.33 -2.46
N PRO A 41 25.94 22.87 -3.15
CA PRO A 41 26.32 21.46 -3.21
C PRO A 41 26.38 20.81 -1.82
N GLY A 42 25.77 19.62 -1.68
CA GLY A 42 25.77 18.87 -0.41
C GLY A 42 24.89 19.41 0.72
N GLN A 43 24.25 20.58 0.54
CA GLN A 43 23.36 21.16 1.56
C GLN A 43 21.89 21.18 1.13
N ILE A 44 21.01 21.04 2.12
CA ILE A 44 19.55 21.15 1.98
C ILE A 44 19.08 22.28 2.91
N ASN A 45 18.43 23.30 2.34
CA ASN A 45 17.93 24.42 3.12
C ASN A 45 16.46 24.19 3.52
N LEU A 46 16.24 23.95 4.82
CA LEU A 46 14.93 23.74 5.42
C LEU A 46 14.29 25.02 6.00
N ARG A 47 14.90 26.19 5.81
CA ARG A 47 14.33 27.48 6.27
C ARG A 47 13.06 27.80 5.48
N GLY A 48 12.07 28.38 6.17
CA GLY A 48 10.77 28.72 5.60
C GLY A 48 9.76 27.57 5.64
N LEU A 49 10.16 26.36 6.04
CA LEU A 49 9.23 25.28 6.34
C LEU A 49 8.56 25.50 7.70
N ARG A 50 7.32 24.99 7.85
CA ARG A 50 6.65 24.91 9.15
C ARG A 50 7.45 23.99 10.10
N PRO A 51 7.41 24.20 11.43
CA PRO A 51 8.28 23.48 12.35
C PRO A 51 8.14 21.95 12.30
N LEU A 52 6.90 21.45 12.16
CA LEU A 52 6.61 20.02 12.12
C LEU A 52 7.16 19.34 10.86
N VAL A 53 6.77 19.79 9.67
CA VAL A 53 7.31 19.26 8.39
C VAL A 53 8.83 19.32 8.31
N ARG A 54 9.46 20.34 8.92
CA ARG A 54 10.92 20.41 9.03
C ARG A 54 11.48 19.26 9.87
N ALA A 55 10.91 18.99 11.04
CA ALA A 55 11.34 17.91 11.92
C ALA A 55 11.15 16.53 11.26
N GLU A 56 10.03 16.34 10.58
CA GLU A 56 9.71 15.12 9.82
C GLU A 56 10.71 14.83 8.70
N ILE A 57 11.08 15.85 7.91
CA ILE A 57 12.12 15.71 6.87
C ILE A 57 13.48 15.37 7.50
N GLN A 58 13.84 16.02 8.61
CA GLN A 58 15.08 15.73 9.32
C GLN A 58 15.11 14.30 9.87
N TRP A 59 14.00 13.85 10.46
CA TRP A 59 13.83 12.49 10.94
C TRP A 59 13.94 11.47 9.80
N GLY A 60 13.21 11.70 8.70
CA GLY A 60 13.25 10.84 7.52
C GLY A 60 14.65 10.68 6.94
N LEU A 61 15.41 11.78 6.83
CA LEU A 61 16.82 11.75 6.39
C LEU A 61 17.71 10.98 7.37
N PHE A 62 17.51 11.16 8.67
CA PHE A 62 18.26 10.47 9.71
C PHE A 62 18.02 8.96 9.67
N VAL A 63 16.76 8.53 9.62
CA VAL A 63 16.40 7.10 9.54
C VAL A 63 16.91 6.48 8.24
N HIS A 64 16.72 7.17 7.12
CA HIS A 64 17.18 6.72 5.82
C HIS A 64 18.70 6.45 5.79
N ALA A 65 19.51 7.35 6.35
CA ALA A 65 20.96 7.21 6.42
C ALA A 65 21.43 6.02 7.28
N ARG A 66 20.58 5.51 8.19
CA ARG A 66 20.89 4.39 9.08
C ARG A 66 20.45 3.02 8.52
N ARG A 67 19.75 2.99 7.39
CA ARG A 67 19.34 1.71 6.76
C ARG A 67 20.57 0.98 6.21
N ALA A 68 20.60 -0.35 6.36
CA ALA A 68 21.69 -1.17 5.85
C ALA A 68 21.83 -1.15 4.32
N ARG A 69 20.72 -0.90 3.60
CA ARG A 69 20.66 -0.73 2.14
C ARG A 69 19.66 0.37 1.79
N PRO A 70 20.02 1.65 1.90
CA PRO A 70 19.10 2.74 1.60
C PRO A 70 18.78 2.78 0.10
N SER A 71 17.52 3.10 -0.22
CA SER A 71 17.14 3.48 -1.59
C SER A 71 17.94 4.72 -2.00
N ARG A 72 18.29 4.87 -3.28
CA ARG A 72 19.07 6.04 -3.70
C ARG A 72 18.18 7.29 -3.69
N TRP A 73 18.41 8.19 -2.73
CA TRP A 73 17.78 9.51 -2.72
C TRP A 73 18.73 10.55 -3.31
N ASP A 74 18.39 11.11 -4.47
CA ASP A 74 19.16 12.20 -5.06
C ASP A 74 18.89 13.52 -4.31
N LEU A 75 19.94 14.32 -4.12
CA LEU A 75 19.83 15.63 -3.47
C LEU A 75 18.86 16.58 -4.19
N GLY A 76 18.77 16.50 -5.52
CA GLY A 76 17.81 17.25 -6.31
C GLY A 76 16.36 16.87 -5.97
N TRP A 77 16.09 15.59 -5.68
CA TRP A 77 14.76 15.12 -5.31
C TRP A 77 14.36 15.60 -3.91
N ILE A 78 15.29 15.56 -2.96
CA ILE A 78 15.06 16.08 -1.61
C ILE A 78 14.84 17.60 -1.63
N ARG A 79 15.59 18.34 -2.46
CA ARG A 79 15.37 19.78 -2.66
C ARG A 79 14.02 20.09 -3.29
N SER A 80 13.60 19.29 -4.26
CA SER A 80 12.28 19.41 -4.88
C SER A 80 11.18 19.22 -3.82
N LEU A 81 11.27 18.15 -3.03
CA LEU A 81 10.37 17.88 -1.90
C LEU A 81 10.28 19.07 -0.93
N VAL A 82 11.42 19.59 -0.47
CA VAL A 82 11.48 20.75 0.45
C VAL A 82 10.90 22.01 -0.17
N THR A 83 11.11 22.23 -1.47
CA THR A 83 10.56 23.39 -2.18
C THR A 83 9.04 23.28 -2.29
N THR A 84 8.52 22.10 -2.63
CA THR A 84 7.08 21.81 -2.69
C THR A 84 6.40 21.98 -1.34
N CYS A 85 7.00 21.45 -0.26
CA CYS A 85 6.44 21.59 1.09
C CYS A 85 6.37 23.06 1.51
N ARG A 86 7.37 23.87 1.10
CA ARG A 86 7.40 25.30 1.38
C ARG A 86 6.37 26.07 0.57
N SER A 87 6.25 25.80 -0.72
CA SER A 87 5.32 26.51 -1.62
C SER A 87 3.86 26.22 -1.28
N LEU A 88 3.56 25.02 -0.79
CA LEU A 88 2.20 24.59 -0.42
C LEU A 88 1.92 24.74 1.07
N GLU A 89 2.85 25.36 1.82
CA GLU A 89 2.76 25.57 3.26
C GLU A 89 2.35 24.31 4.06
N VAL A 90 2.93 23.18 3.69
CA VAL A 90 2.59 21.87 4.27
C VAL A 90 2.87 21.85 5.77
N ASN A 91 1.88 21.43 6.56
CA ASN A 91 2.00 21.28 8.01
C ASN A 91 2.73 19.99 8.41
N SER A 92 2.37 18.90 7.75
CA SER A 92 2.78 17.51 8.05
C SER A 92 2.90 16.76 6.73
N LEU A 93 3.95 15.93 6.60
CA LEU A 93 4.14 15.03 5.47
C LEU A 93 3.16 13.86 5.49
N VAL A 94 2.59 13.53 6.66
CA VAL A 94 1.65 12.41 6.80
C VAL A 94 0.29 12.74 6.19
N ASP A 95 -0.13 14.00 6.29
CA ASP A 95 -1.42 14.49 5.78
C ASP A 95 -1.33 14.99 4.33
N PHE A 96 -0.15 14.92 3.72
CA PHE A 96 0.12 15.54 2.43
C PHE A 96 0.24 14.50 1.31
N GLU A 97 -0.70 14.55 0.38
CA GLU A 97 -0.67 13.72 -0.82
C GLU A 97 0.24 14.33 -1.89
N PHE A 98 1.38 13.68 -2.15
CA PHE A 98 2.27 14.10 -3.21
C PHE A 98 1.73 13.70 -4.58
N GLY A 99 1.56 14.69 -5.47
CA GLY A 99 1.30 14.46 -6.89
C GLY A 99 2.37 13.57 -7.54
N THR A 100 1.98 12.89 -8.61
CA THR A 100 2.67 11.77 -9.29
C THR A 100 4.05 12.07 -9.94
N GLY A 101 4.78 13.08 -9.47
CA GLY A 101 6.17 13.32 -9.83
C GLY A 101 7.07 12.17 -9.35
N ARG A 102 7.52 11.34 -10.30
CA ARG A 102 8.15 10.02 -10.08
C ARG A 102 9.30 9.96 -9.06
N SER A 103 9.99 11.06 -8.79
CA SER A 103 11.24 11.06 -8.02
C SER A 103 11.11 11.66 -6.62
N ALA A 104 10.44 12.81 -6.47
CA ALA A 104 10.11 13.35 -5.15
C ALA A 104 9.04 12.49 -4.46
N GLY A 105 8.14 11.88 -5.24
CA GLY A 105 7.07 11.00 -4.77
C GLY A 105 7.56 9.73 -4.06
N ALA A 106 8.78 9.24 -4.34
CA ALA A 106 9.33 8.07 -3.64
C ALA A 106 9.79 8.44 -2.21
N ILE A 107 10.52 9.54 -2.07
CA ILE A 107 10.98 10.07 -0.78
C ILE A 107 9.77 10.47 0.09
N ALA A 108 8.81 11.14 -0.55
CA ALA A 108 7.52 11.50 0.00
C ALA A 108 6.67 10.32 0.47
N LYS A 109 6.94 9.09 0.04
CA LYS A 109 6.26 7.88 0.54
C LYS A 109 7.08 7.21 1.64
N ASP A 110 8.40 7.19 1.49
CA ASP A 110 9.31 6.59 2.46
C ASP A 110 9.31 7.34 3.80
N ILE A 111 9.28 8.68 3.82
CA ILE A 111 9.33 9.46 5.06
C ILE A 111 8.04 9.28 5.88
N PRO A 112 6.81 9.49 5.32
CA PRO A 112 5.58 9.22 6.05
C PRO A 112 5.46 7.78 6.54
N HIS A 113 5.99 6.81 5.78
CA HIS A 113 6.04 5.41 6.22
C HIS A 113 6.78 5.27 7.56
N GLU A 114 7.98 5.84 7.66
CA GLU A 114 8.77 5.83 8.91
C GLU A 114 8.11 6.64 10.03
N LEU A 115 7.41 7.72 9.68
CA LEU A 115 6.70 8.53 10.66
C LEU A 115 5.46 7.83 11.22
N ARG A 116 4.75 7.02 10.43
CA ARG A 116 3.58 6.27 10.90
C ARG A 116 3.92 5.35 12.06
N MET A 117 5.09 4.73 12.02
CA MET A 117 5.60 3.90 13.11
C MET A 117 5.84 4.68 14.41
N VAL A 118 6.04 5.99 14.33
CA VAL A 118 6.25 6.89 15.48
C VAL A 118 4.94 7.56 15.93
N TYR A 119 4.06 7.89 14.99
CA TYR A 119 2.86 8.68 15.24
C TYR A 119 1.62 7.87 15.58
N PHE A 120 1.58 6.59 15.20
CA PHE A 120 0.41 5.76 15.43
C PHE A 120 0.78 4.58 16.32
N THR A 121 -0.01 4.39 17.37
CA THR A 121 -0.14 3.10 18.03
C THR A 121 -0.94 2.14 17.15
N PRO A 122 -0.88 0.81 17.40
CA PRO A 122 -1.69 -0.15 16.66
C PRO A 122 -3.19 0.16 16.73
N GLN A 123 -3.68 0.67 17.87
CA GLN A 123 -5.09 1.03 18.03
C GLN A 123 -5.45 2.27 17.21
N GLU A 124 -4.61 3.30 17.18
CA GLU A 124 -4.84 4.49 16.35
C GLU A 124 -4.78 4.15 14.85
N ALA A 125 -3.89 3.23 14.43
CA ALA A 125 -3.86 2.74 13.06
C ALA A 125 -5.18 2.02 12.69
N LYS A 126 -5.72 1.20 13.60
CA LYS A 126 -7.04 0.56 13.44
C LYS A 126 -8.14 1.59 13.23
N ASP A 127 -8.20 2.59 14.11
CA ASP A 127 -9.22 3.65 14.05
C ASP A 127 -9.10 4.49 12.77
N ALA A 128 -7.87 4.73 12.30
CA ALA A 128 -7.59 5.38 11.02
C ALA A 128 -7.85 4.49 9.78
N GLY A 129 -8.11 3.19 9.97
CA GLY A 129 -8.48 2.28 8.89
C GLY A 129 -7.30 1.73 8.09
N PHE A 130 -6.11 1.63 8.69
CA PHE A 130 -4.95 0.97 8.08
C PHE A 130 -4.23 0.06 9.07
N LEU A 131 -3.32 -0.77 8.56
CA LEU A 131 -2.49 -1.66 9.34
C LEU A 131 -1.02 -1.47 8.94
N GLU A 132 -0.14 -1.29 9.92
CA GLU A 132 1.31 -1.32 9.70
C GLU A 132 1.85 -2.67 10.16
N THR A 133 2.35 -3.49 9.25
CA THR A 133 2.85 -4.84 9.58
C THR A 133 4.06 -4.80 10.51
N GLU A 134 4.83 -3.71 10.49
CA GLU A 134 6.00 -3.50 11.36
C GLU A 134 5.63 -3.26 12.82
N HIS A 135 4.40 -2.83 13.15
CA HIS A 135 3.92 -2.83 14.54
C HIS A 135 3.91 -4.24 15.15
N PHE A 136 3.90 -5.27 14.31
CA PHE A 136 3.94 -6.67 14.70
C PHE A 136 5.31 -7.32 14.44
N GLY A 137 6.33 -6.52 14.09
CA GLY A 137 7.67 -7.02 13.76
C GLY A 137 7.77 -7.72 12.40
N VAL A 138 6.79 -7.54 11.51
CA VAL A 138 6.75 -8.21 10.20
C VAL A 138 7.04 -7.21 9.09
N LEU A 139 8.05 -7.49 8.29
CA LEU A 139 8.34 -6.77 7.06
C LEU A 139 8.45 -7.75 5.88
N PHE A 140 7.53 -7.62 4.91
CA PHE A 140 7.55 -8.47 3.73
C PHE A 140 8.62 -8.02 2.72
N PRO A 141 9.35 -8.95 2.07
CA PRO A 141 10.33 -8.58 1.05
C PRO A 141 9.73 -7.71 -0.05
N HIS A 142 10.45 -6.64 -0.43
CA HIS A 142 10.06 -5.69 -1.48
C HIS A 142 8.73 -4.97 -1.26
N ARG A 143 8.23 -4.91 -0.03
CA ARG A 143 6.98 -4.22 0.32
C ARG A 143 7.20 -3.31 1.52
N MET A 144 6.52 -2.17 1.51
CA MET A 144 6.37 -1.34 2.71
C MET A 144 5.35 -2.00 3.64
N SER A 145 5.41 -1.70 4.94
CA SER A 145 4.54 -2.32 5.94
C SER A 145 3.11 -1.78 5.97
N HIS A 146 2.84 -0.68 5.26
CA HIS A 146 1.53 -0.06 5.20
C HIS A 146 0.51 -0.88 4.38
N VAL A 147 -0.63 -1.18 5.00
CA VAL A 147 -1.77 -1.87 4.39
C VAL A 147 -3.02 -1.03 4.63
N ASP A 148 -3.49 -0.37 3.56
CA ASP A 148 -4.70 0.44 3.58
C ASP A 148 -5.97 -0.43 3.54
N LEU A 149 -6.86 -0.27 4.53
CA LEU A 149 -8.16 -0.93 4.63
C LEU A 149 -9.34 0.04 4.44
N THR A 150 -9.09 1.31 4.15
CA THR A 150 -10.14 2.34 3.98
C THR A 150 -11.06 2.07 2.81
N GLY A 151 -10.59 1.30 1.81
CA GLY A 151 -11.41 0.78 0.72
C GLY A 151 -12.51 -0.19 1.13
N ILE A 152 -12.58 -0.63 2.40
CA ILE A 152 -13.70 -1.38 2.97
C ILE A 152 -14.69 -0.35 3.54
N PRO A 153 -15.89 -0.17 2.96
CA PRO A 153 -16.80 0.90 3.38
C PRO A 153 -17.38 0.70 4.78
N GLN A 154 -17.73 -0.54 5.14
CA GLN A 154 -18.37 -0.83 6.42
C GLN A 154 -17.33 -0.95 7.55
N ARG A 155 -17.46 -0.10 8.59
CA ARG A 155 -16.53 -0.08 9.74
C ARG A 155 -16.43 -1.44 10.43
N TRP A 156 -17.55 -2.13 10.64
CA TRP A 156 -17.53 -3.44 11.30
C TRP A 156 -16.72 -4.49 10.52
N LEU A 157 -16.78 -4.46 9.17
CA LEU A 157 -16.05 -5.37 8.30
C LEU A 157 -14.57 -4.99 8.24
N ARG A 158 -14.28 -3.68 8.24
CA ARG A 158 -12.92 -3.15 8.33
C ARG A 158 -12.25 -3.57 9.63
N ASP A 159 -12.93 -3.38 10.77
CA ASP A 159 -12.43 -3.74 12.09
C ASP A 159 -12.20 -5.25 12.19
N LEU A 160 -13.13 -6.06 11.67
CA LEU A 160 -13.03 -7.52 11.67
C LEU A 160 -11.86 -8.00 10.79
N THR A 161 -11.65 -7.36 9.63
CA THR A 161 -10.49 -7.61 8.78
C THR A 161 -9.18 -7.21 9.46
N TRP A 162 -9.17 -6.06 10.13
CA TRP A 162 -8.01 -5.58 10.87
C TRP A 162 -7.64 -6.54 12.01
N ASP A 163 -8.62 -6.92 12.83
CA ASP A 163 -8.44 -7.85 13.97
C ASP A 163 -7.86 -9.18 13.48
N TYR A 164 -8.45 -9.75 12.42
CA TYR A 164 -7.97 -10.98 11.80
C TYR A 164 -6.51 -10.88 11.31
N LEU A 165 -6.16 -9.77 10.63
CA LEU A 165 -4.81 -9.56 10.11
C LEU A 165 -3.80 -9.34 11.23
N ALA A 166 -4.16 -8.58 12.26
CA ALA A 166 -3.30 -8.37 13.43
C ALA A 166 -2.98 -9.69 14.13
N ASP A 167 -3.97 -10.55 14.34
CA ASP A 167 -3.78 -11.85 14.97
C ASP A 167 -3.00 -12.82 14.07
N LEU A 168 -3.22 -12.76 12.76
CA LEU A 168 -2.42 -13.52 11.79
C LEU A 168 -0.94 -13.12 11.84
N LEU A 169 -0.63 -11.83 12.00
CA LEU A 169 0.75 -11.34 12.07
C LEU A 169 1.43 -11.65 13.41
N ARG A 170 0.66 -11.68 14.52
CA ARG A 170 1.14 -12.15 15.83
C ARG A 170 1.29 -13.67 15.91
N SER A 171 0.63 -14.40 15.02
CA SER A 171 0.60 -15.87 15.03
C SER A 171 1.96 -16.48 14.65
N PRO A 172 2.33 -17.64 15.22
CA PRO A 172 3.43 -18.47 14.71
C PRO A 172 3.28 -18.87 13.24
N ARG A 173 2.05 -18.81 12.69
CA ARG A 173 1.75 -19.06 11.28
C ARG A 173 1.76 -17.80 10.41
N CYS A 174 2.43 -16.74 10.87
CA CYS A 174 2.59 -15.51 10.12
C CYS A 174 3.01 -15.81 8.66
N PRO A 175 2.33 -15.21 7.66
CA PRO A 175 2.71 -15.34 6.26
C PRO A 175 4.17 -14.98 6.03
N ARG A 176 4.80 -15.64 5.05
CA ARG A 176 6.14 -15.27 4.56
C ARG A 176 6.11 -14.28 3.41
N SER A 177 4.93 -13.97 2.89
CA SER A 177 4.71 -13.04 1.79
C SER A 177 3.44 -12.23 2.03
N ALA A 178 3.32 -11.10 1.34
CA ALA A 178 2.14 -10.24 1.43
C ALA A 178 0.89 -10.85 0.77
N GLY A 179 1.01 -11.91 -0.02
CA GLY A 179 -0.08 -12.49 -0.82
C GLY A 179 -1.34 -12.83 -0.01
N PRO A 180 -1.24 -13.52 1.15
CA PRO A 180 -2.39 -13.77 2.01
C PRO A 180 -3.05 -12.50 2.57
N VAL A 181 -2.26 -11.48 2.91
CA VAL A 181 -2.75 -10.19 3.41
C VAL A 181 -3.50 -9.45 2.28
N ASP A 182 -2.89 -9.38 1.09
CA ASP A 182 -3.48 -8.77 -0.10
C ASP A 182 -4.79 -9.47 -0.52
N GLY A 183 -4.82 -10.81 -0.43
CA GLY A 183 -6.01 -11.62 -0.73
C GLY A 183 -7.17 -11.36 0.23
N LEU A 184 -6.90 -11.27 1.54
CA LEU A 184 -7.90 -10.93 2.56
C LEU A 184 -8.42 -9.51 2.39
N ARG A 185 -7.52 -8.54 2.24
CA ARG A 185 -7.87 -7.15 1.98
C ARG A 185 -8.75 -7.04 0.73
N ARG A 186 -8.34 -7.67 -0.38
CA ARG A 186 -9.13 -7.69 -1.62
C ARG A 186 -10.52 -8.27 -1.38
N ALA A 187 -10.61 -9.40 -0.70
CA ALA A 187 -11.87 -10.09 -0.45
C ALA A 187 -12.85 -9.25 0.39
N ALA A 188 -12.36 -8.57 1.42
CA ALA A 188 -13.15 -7.67 2.25
C ALA A 188 -13.61 -6.43 1.47
N ILE A 189 -12.77 -5.86 0.60
CA ILE A 189 -13.13 -4.76 -0.29
C ILE A 189 -14.24 -5.18 -1.27
N GLU A 190 -14.11 -6.34 -1.91
CA GLU A 190 -15.11 -6.84 -2.87
C GLU A 190 -16.45 -7.13 -2.18
N LEU A 191 -16.43 -7.73 -0.98
CA LEU A 191 -17.63 -7.94 -0.19
C LEU A 191 -18.25 -6.60 0.20
N GLY A 192 -17.47 -5.67 0.73
CA GLY A 192 -17.98 -4.38 1.17
C GLY A 192 -18.57 -3.54 0.03
N ALA A 193 -17.93 -3.56 -1.14
CA ALA A 193 -18.44 -2.89 -2.33
C ALA A 193 -19.75 -3.52 -2.84
N PHE A 194 -19.90 -4.84 -2.73
CA PHE A 194 -21.17 -5.50 -3.02
C PHE A 194 -22.26 -5.08 -2.02
N LEU A 195 -21.95 -5.04 -0.72
CA LEU A 195 -22.92 -4.66 0.31
C LEU A 195 -23.40 -3.21 0.13
N GLU A 196 -22.51 -2.29 -0.26
CA GLU A 196 -22.87 -0.90 -0.59
C GLU A 196 -23.96 -0.80 -1.67
N VAL A 197 -23.92 -1.69 -2.66
CA VAL A 197 -24.82 -1.63 -3.82
C VAL A 197 -26.12 -2.39 -3.54
N GLU A 198 -26.03 -3.56 -2.91
CA GLU A 198 -27.12 -4.55 -2.91
C GLU A 198 -27.88 -4.66 -1.59
N VAL A 199 -27.33 -4.13 -0.48
CA VAL A 199 -27.95 -4.23 0.85
C VAL A 199 -28.50 -2.87 1.28
N PRO A 200 -29.76 -2.81 1.79
CA PRO A 200 -30.30 -1.59 2.37
C PRO A 200 -29.36 -0.98 3.42
N GLY A 201 -29.11 0.32 3.31
CA GLY A 201 -28.17 1.02 4.18
C GLY A 201 -26.71 0.59 3.99
N GLY A 202 -26.35 0.04 2.82
CA GLY A 202 -24.98 -0.34 2.45
C GLY A 202 -24.39 -1.49 3.26
N GLY A 203 -25.20 -2.19 4.06
CA GLY A 203 -24.73 -3.19 5.01
C GLY A 203 -23.87 -2.62 6.15
N HIS A 204 -23.97 -1.31 6.43
CA HIS A 204 -23.26 -0.68 7.56
C HIS A 204 -23.74 -1.21 8.92
N ASP A 205 -24.99 -1.65 9.01
CA ASP A 205 -25.50 -2.39 10.16
C ASP A 205 -25.36 -3.91 9.91
N PRO A 206 -24.47 -4.62 10.61
CA PRO A 206 -24.32 -6.07 10.47
C PRO A 206 -25.56 -6.86 10.89
N ALA A 207 -26.45 -6.31 11.73
CA ALA A 207 -27.65 -6.99 12.21
C ALA A 207 -28.71 -7.21 11.11
N VAL A 208 -28.68 -6.39 10.05
CA VAL A 208 -29.58 -6.54 8.90
C VAL A 208 -29.11 -7.60 7.92
N LEU A 209 -27.88 -8.11 8.06
CA LEU A 209 -27.30 -9.08 7.15
C LEU A 209 -27.92 -10.48 7.38
N ARG A 210 -28.37 -11.09 6.28
CA ARG A 210 -29.11 -12.35 6.24
C ARG A 210 -28.49 -13.27 5.21
N GLU A 211 -28.84 -14.55 5.28
CA GLU A 211 -28.39 -15.58 4.34
C GLU A 211 -28.52 -15.15 2.87
N GLU A 212 -29.65 -14.55 2.50
CA GLU A 212 -29.93 -14.07 1.15
C GLU A 212 -28.88 -13.08 0.60
N HIS A 213 -28.35 -12.18 1.44
CA HIS A 213 -27.33 -11.23 1.01
C HIS A 213 -26.01 -11.94 0.69
N ALA A 214 -25.63 -12.94 1.49
CA ALA A 214 -24.43 -13.74 1.23
C ALA A 214 -24.60 -14.62 -0.03
N GLN A 215 -25.79 -15.20 -0.23
CA GLN A 215 -26.09 -15.97 -1.44
C GLN A 215 -26.00 -15.11 -2.71
N ARG A 216 -26.54 -13.88 -2.67
CA ARG A 216 -26.45 -12.92 -3.78
C ARG A 216 -25.01 -12.48 -4.06
N PHE A 217 -24.18 -12.26 -3.04
CA PHE A 217 -22.75 -11.99 -3.23
C PHE A 217 -22.04 -13.13 -3.97
N VAL A 218 -22.31 -14.37 -3.56
CA VAL A 218 -21.73 -15.56 -4.20
C VAL A 218 -22.20 -15.68 -5.65
N ALA A 219 -23.48 -15.39 -5.92
CA ALA A 219 -24.04 -15.38 -7.26
C ALA A 219 -23.42 -14.28 -8.14
N ASP A 220 -23.26 -13.06 -7.63
CA ASP A 220 -22.61 -11.92 -8.31
C ASP A 220 -21.18 -12.26 -8.70
N GLN A 221 -20.36 -12.76 -7.77
CA GLN A 221 -18.97 -13.10 -8.06
C GLN A 221 -18.84 -14.21 -9.13
N ARG A 222 -19.75 -15.19 -9.12
CA ARG A 222 -19.79 -16.23 -10.17
C ARG A 222 -20.28 -15.68 -11.51
N HIS A 223 -21.25 -14.77 -11.50
CA HIS A 223 -21.73 -14.12 -12.72
C HIS A 223 -20.62 -13.29 -13.35
N ARG A 224 -19.91 -12.48 -12.55
CA ARG A 224 -18.77 -11.69 -13.04
C ARG A 224 -17.66 -12.53 -13.63
N GLU A 225 -17.33 -13.67 -13.01
CA GLU A 225 -16.36 -14.61 -13.59
C GLU A 225 -16.83 -15.15 -14.95
N ARG A 226 -18.07 -15.65 -15.03
CA ARG A 226 -18.61 -16.26 -16.26
C ARG A 226 -18.67 -15.27 -17.42
N GLU A 227 -19.08 -14.04 -17.15
CA GLU A 227 -19.26 -12.99 -18.15
C GLU A 227 -18.00 -12.13 -18.35
N GLY A 228 -16.88 -12.43 -17.66
CA GLY A 228 -15.65 -11.65 -17.76
C GLY A 228 -15.78 -10.20 -17.28
N LEU A 229 -16.68 -9.93 -16.33
CA LEU A 229 -16.94 -8.58 -15.83
C LEU A 229 -15.84 -8.12 -14.87
N SER A 230 -15.78 -6.79 -14.72
CA SER A 230 -14.88 -6.15 -13.78
C SER A 230 -15.33 -6.33 -12.32
N SER A 231 -14.35 -6.35 -11.42
CA SER A 231 -14.55 -6.17 -9.99
C SER A 231 -15.26 -4.85 -9.71
N LEU A 232 -16.07 -4.82 -8.65
CA LEU A 232 -16.81 -3.63 -8.23
C LEU A 232 -15.89 -2.52 -7.71
N ALA A 233 -14.81 -2.87 -7.02
CA ALA A 233 -13.97 -1.90 -6.32
C ALA A 233 -12.48 -2.05 -6.61
N VAL A 234 -12.02 -3.19 -7.12
CA VAL A 234 -10.59 -3.43 -7.30
C VAL A 234 -10.12 -2.91 -8.65
N LYS A 235 -9.27 -1.88 -8.59
CA LYS A 235 -8.56 -1.33 -9.75
C LYS A 235 -7.13 -1.87 -9.81
N ARG A 236 -6.62 -1.99 -11.02
CA ARG A 236 -5.21 -2.28 -11.31
C ARG A 236 -4.35 -1.03 -11.08
N PRO A 237 -3.01 -1.16 -10.99
CA PRO A 237 -2.11 -0.02 -10.82
C PRO A 237 -2.22 1.05 -11.93
N ASP A 238 -2.68 0.65 -13.11
CA ASP A 238 -2.96 1.54 -14.26
C ASP A 238 -4.33 2.24 -14.17
N GLY A 239 -5.08 2.04 -13.08
CA GLY A 239 -6.40 2.62 -12.85
C GLY A 239 -7.56 1.86 -13.53
N THR A 240 -7.27 0.85 -14.35
CA THR A 240 -8.30 0.05 -15.03
C THR A 240 -8.96 -0.91 -14.05
N ALA A 241 -10.24 -1.21 -14.28
CA ALA A 241 -10.96 -2.14 -13.42
C ALA A 241 -10.43 -3.58 -13.60
N SER A 242 -10.23 -4.30 -12.49
CA SER A 242 -9.72 -5.67 -12.53
C SER A 242 -10.81 -6.65 -12.93
N ILE A 243 -10.67 -7.33 -14.06
CA ILE A 243 -11.57 -8.44 -14.45
C ILE A 243 -11.57 -9.54 -13.39
N VAL A 244 -12.75 -10.06 -13.06
CA VAL A 244 -12.92 -11.20 -12.16
C VAL A 244 -12.60 -12.48 -12.93
N THR A 245 -11.53 -13.14 -12.53
CA THR A 245 -11.10 -14.44 -13.07
C THR A 245 -11.41 -15.57 -12.09
N THR A 246 -11.29 -16.83 -12.52
CA THR A 246 -11.38 -18.00 -11.62
C THR A 246 -10.43 -17.90 -10.43
N VAL A 247 -9.18 -17.46 -10.67
CA VAL A 247 -8.20 -17.26 -9.59
C VAL A 247 -8.70 -16.18 -8.62
N THR A 248 -9.21 -15.07 -9.16
CA THR A 248 -9.75 -13.96 -8.35
C THR A 248 -10.91 -14.43 -7.48
N ARG A 249 -11.91 -15.09 -8.07
CA ARG A 249 -13.05 -15.64 -7.34
C ARG A 249 -12.60 -16.63 -6.27
N SER A 250 -11.65 -17.51 -6.57
CA SER A 250 -11.13 -18.46 -5.59
C SER A 250 -10.42 -17.78 -4.42
N VAL A 251 -9.64 -16.73 -4.68
CA VAL A 251 -9.03 -15.92 -3.62
C VAL A 251 -10.11 -15.26 -2.76
N VAL A 252 -11.07 -14.58 -3.38
CA VAL A 252 -12.16 -13.87 -2.68
C VAL A 252 -12.97 -14.83 -1.81
N PHE A 253 -13.48 -15.93 -2.37
CA PHE A 253 -14.31 -16.89 -1.63
C PHE A 253 -13.56 -17.54 -0.46
N ASN A 254 -12.33 -18.00 -0.69
CA ASN A 254 -11.54 -18.63 0.38
C ASN A 254 -11.21 -17.64 1.50
N ALA A 255 -10.89 -16.38 1.15
CA ALA A 255 -10.58 -15.35 2.13
C ALA A 255 -11.81 -14.88 2.91
N VAL A 256 -12.94 -14.59 2.25
CA VAL A 256 -14.20 -14.24 2.95
C VAL A 256 -14.63 -15.39 3.85
N ARG A 257 -14.61 -16.64 3.36
CA ARG A 257 -14.96 -17.81 4.19
C ARG A 257 -14.05 -17.93 5.41
N LYS A 258 -12.74 -17.68 5.26
CA LYS A 258 -11.78 -17.72 6.36
C LYS A 258 -12.08 -16.63 7.40
N LEU A 259 -12.29 -15.41 6.93
CA LEU A 259 -12.61 -14.25 7.76
C LEU A 259 -13.89 -14.46 8.57
N MET A 260 -14.95 -14.96 7.92
CA MET A 260 -16.26 -15.16 8.54
C MET A 260 -16.27 -16.34 9.52
N ARG A 261 -15.51 -17.40 9.23
CA ARG A 261 -15.32 -18.51 10.19
C ARG A 261 -14.55 -18.06 11.43
N ASP A 262 -13.47 -17.31 11.24
CA ASP A 262 -12.72 -16.76 12.37
C ASP A 262 -13.58 -15.83 13.24
N ALA A 263 -14.49 -15.06 12.63
CA ALA A 263 -15.45 -14.25 13.35
C ALA A 263 -16.42 -15.08 14.22
N LEU A 264 -16.82 -16.28 13.78
CA LEU A 264 -17.58 -17.22 14.62
C LEU A 264 -16.71 -17.76 15.75
N ASP A 265 -15.52 -18.26 15.41
CA ASP A 265 -14.65 -18.97 16.35
C ASP A 265 -14.14 -18.05 17.49
N SER A 266 -13.96 -16.75 17.20
CA SER A 266 -13.55 -15.72 18.17
C SER A 266 -14.71 -15.04 18.93
N GLY A 267 -15.96 -15.41 18.60
CA GLY A 267 -17.18 -14.74 19.09
C GLY A 267 -17.35 -13.30 18.58
N ALA A 268 -16.52 -12.85 17.64
CA ALA A 268 -16.61 -11.51 17.04
C ALA A 268 -17.92 -11.29 16.27
N ALA A 269 -18.50 -12.36 15.71
CA ALA A 269 -19.81 -12.34 15.05
C ALA A 269 -20.93 -11.94 16.03
N GLU A 270 -20.99 -12.57 17.21
CA GLU A 270 -22.01 -12.29 18.22
C GLU A 270 -21.89 -10.87 18.77
N ARG A 271 -20.66 -10.44 19.10
CA ARG A 271 -20.38 -9.06 19.57
C ARG A 271 -20.79 -7.99 18.57
N ARG A 272 -20.82 -8.33 17.28
CA ARG A 272 -21.21 -7.43 16.18
C ARG A 272 -22.60 -7.74 15.63
N CYS A 273 -23.40 -8.55 16.32
CA CYS A 273 -24.76 -8.93 15.89
C CYS A 273 -24.84 -9.54 14.47
N LEU A 274 -23.74 -10.12 13.98
CA LEU A 274 -23.69 -10.75 12.66
C LEU A 274 -24.35 -12.12 12.73
N LYS A 275 -25.42 -12.32 11.95
CA LYS A 275 -26.18 -13.57 11.98
C LYS A 275 -25.37 -14.75 11.44
N ARG A 276 -25.43 -15.88 12.14
CA ARG A 276 -24.75 -17.13 11.74
C ARG A 276 -25.12 -17.57 10.32
N GLU A 277 -26.39 -17.39 9.94
CA GLU A 277 -26.91 -17.71 8.61
C GLU A 277 -26.23 -16.93 7.48
N PHE A 278 -25.81 -15.68 7.71
CA PHE A 278 -25.01 -14.92 6.72
C PHE A 278 -23.61 -15.53 6.55
N ILE A 279 -23.00 -15.97 7.65
CA ILE A 279 -21.60 -16.41 7.70
C ILE A 279 -21.39 -17.77 7.00
N ILE A 280 -22.29 -18.73 7.18
CA ILE A 280 -22.02 -20.13 6.77
C ILE A 280 -22.13 -20.35 5.26
N VAL A 281 -22.75 -19.42 4.52
CA VAL A 281 -23.05 -19.53 3.08
C VAL A 281 -21.79 -19.52 2.20
N PHE A 282 -20.75 -18.77 2.60
CA PHE A 282 -19.60 -18.53 1.72
C PHE A 282 -18.89 -19.83 1.33
N PRO A 283 -18.86 -20.22 0.05
CA PRO A 283 -18.38 -21.54 -0.36
C PRO A 283 -16.85 -21.65 -0.29
N ALA A 284 -16.36 -22.88 -0.20
CA ALA A 284 -14.97 -23.16 -0.52
C ALA A 284 -14.78 -23.11 -2.04
N ALA A 285 -13.69 -22.51 -2.52
CA ALA A 285 -13.45 -22.33 -3.96
C ALA A 285 -12.29 -23.15 -4.51
N GLY A 286 -11.91 -24.22 -3.80
CA GLY A 286 -10.80 -25.09 -4.15
C GLY A 286 -9.44 -24.39 -4.04
N ALA A 287 -8.38 -25.10 -4.45
CA ALA A 287 -7.03 -24.54 -4.47
C ALA A 287 -6.91 -23.47 -5.56
N THR A 288 -6.27 -22.34 -5.23
CA THR A 288 -5.94 -21.28 -6.19
C THR A 288 -4.85 -21.77 -7.13
N GLY A 289 -5.24 -22.38 -8.27
CA GLY A 289 -4.47 -22.48 -9.52
C GLY A 289 -2.95 -22.71 -9.44
N ARG A 290 -2.43 -23.40 -8.42
CA ARG A 290 -1.05 -23.88 -8.46
C ARG A 290 -1.08 -25.08 -9.38
N THR A 291 -0.71 -24.88 -10.64
CA THR A 291 -0.27 -25.98 -11.50
C THR A 291 0.73 -26.78 -10.67
N ALA A 292 0.42 -28.06 -10.42
CA ALA A 292 1.36 -28.94 -9.74
C ALA A 292 2.70 -28.80 -10.46
N ARG A 293 3.79 -28.50 -9.73
CA ARG A 293 5.13 -28.56 -10.30
C ARG A 293 5.26 -29.96 -10.86
N ARG A 294 5.30 -30.10 -12.20
CA ARG A 294 5.53 -31.38 -12.85
C ARG A 294 6.89 -31.89 -12.36
N PRO A 295 6.95 -32.98 -11.58
CA PRO A 295 8.20 -33.40 -10.95
C PRO A 295 9.23 -33.93 -11.95
N PHE A 296 8.81 -34.31 -13.16
CA PHE A 296 9.68 -34.82 -14.20
C PHE A 296 9.30 -34.21 -15.58
N PRO A 297 10.26 -33.64 -16.32
CA PRO A 297 10.11 -33.45 -17.75
C PRO A 297 10.36 -34.80 -18.44
N ASP A 298 9.30 -35.49 -18.82
CA ASP A 298 9.42 -36.67 -19.69
C ASP A 298 9.79 -36.20 -21.10
N GLY A 299 10.98 -36.63 -21.53
CA GLY A 299 11.45 -36.41 -22.90
C GLY A 299 12.95 -36.14 -23.01
N ARG A 300 13.81 -37.05 -22.52
CA ARG A 300 15.13 -37.19 -23.13
C ARG A 300 14.95 -38.03 -24.40
N PRO A 301 15.43 -37.58 -25.58
CA PRO A 301 15.48 -38.44 -26.74
C PRO A 301 16.60 -39.48 -26.50
N GLY A 302 16.21 -40.75 -26.43
CA GLY A 302 17.17 -41.86 -26.38
C GLY A 302 17.90 -42.00 -27.72
N PRO A 303 19.21 -42.30 -27.73
CA PRO A 303 19.95 -42.53 -28.96
C PRO A 303 19.81 -43.99 -29.40
N GLY A 304 19.65 -44.22 -30.70
CA GLY A 304 20.03 -45.48 -31.34
C GLY A 304 18.87 -46.38 -31.76
N GLY A 305 18.75 -46.56 -33.08
CA GLY A 305 17.88 -47.58 -33.67
C GLY A 305 17.87 -47.51 -35.19
N ARG A 306 19.03 -47.72 -35.84
CA ARG A 306 19.07 -48.09 -37.25
C ARG A 306 18.45 -49.48 -37.40
N GLY A 307 17.51 -49.62 -38.32
CA GLY A 307 16.94 -50.90 -38.75
C GLY A 307 16.43 -50.73 -40.18
N GLU A 308 17.16 -51.31 -41.11
CA GLU A 308 16.98 -51.26 -42.55
C GLU A 308 15.78 -52.07 -43.07
N SER A 309 15.33 -51.64 -44.26
CA SER A 309 14.87 -52.44 -45.41
C SER A 309 13.43 -52.96 -45.45
N GLY A 310 12.71 -52.46 -46.46
CA GLY A 310 11.40 -52.92 -46.92
C GLY A 310 11.06 -52.31 -48.28
N ARG A 311 11.82 -52.69 -49.30
CA ARG A 311 11.71 -52.33 -50.72
C ARG A 311 10.40 -52.87 -51.32
N ALA A 312 9.66 -52.07 -52.11
CA ALA A 312 9.30 -52.35 -53.52
C ALA A 312 8.10 -51.56 -54.07
N ARG A 313 8.39 -50.80 -55.15
CA ARG A 313 7.71 -50.76 -56.48
C ARG A 313 6.25 -50.27 -56.56
N ARG A 314 6.07 -49.11 -57.20
CA ARG A 314 5.57 -48.89 -58.59
C ARG A 314 4.08 -49.20 -58.80
N HIS A 315 3.30 -48.20 -59.19
CA HIS A 315 2.77 -48.11 -60.55
C HIS A 315 2.15 -46.73 -60.84
N MET A 316 2.50 -46.22 -62.03
CA MET A 316 1.90 -45.18 -62.88
C MET A 316 1.67 -43.78 -62.31
#